data_AF-A0A2N6VJ49-F1
#
_entry.id   AF-A0A2N6VJ49-F1
#
_cell.length_a   1.000
_cell.length_b   1.000
_cell.length_c   1.000
_cell.angle_alpha   90.00
_cell.angle_beta   90.00
_cell.angle_gamma   90.00
#
_symmetry.space_group_name_H-M   'P 1'
#
loop_
_entity.id
_entity.type
_entity.pdbx_description
1 polymer ?
#
loop_
_entity_poly.entity_id
_entity_poly.type
_entity_poly.pdbx_seq_one_letter_code
_entity_poly.pdbx_strand_id
1 'polypeptide(L)'
;MQANRRRDTKPELAIRRILHARGLRYRTDVRPDRSIRRHADIVFTKAKIAVFVDGCFWHGCPEHFIPPKANADYWAQKIEGNQMRDADTNDVLTA
;
A
#
# COMPACT_ATOMS: atom_id res chain seq x y z
N MET A 1 17.41 -2.64 9.05
CA MET A 1 16.61 -2.98 7.86
C MET A 1 16.79 -1.86 6.82
N GLN A 2 17.88 -1.88 6.05
CA GLN A 2 18.24 -0.80 5.09
C GLN A 2 17.80 -1.09 3.64
N ALA A 3 17.43 -2.34 3.32
CA ALA A 3 17.15 -2.77 1.94
C ALA A 3 15.67 -2.61 1.51
N ASN A 4 14.75 -2.31 2.42
CA ASN A 4 13.33 -2.19 2.06
C ASN A 4 13.06 -0.82 1.45
N ARG A 5 12.80 -0.83 0.15
CA ARG A 5 12.41 0.35 -0.62
C ARG A 5 10.94 0.68 -0.34
N ARG A 6 10.63 1.97 -0.32
CA ARG A 6 9.27 2.49 -0.16
C ARG A 6 8.41 2.29 -1.42
N ARG A 7 9.02 2.20 -2.60
CA ARG A 7 8.36 2.15 -3.91
C ARG A 7 9.20 1.36 -4.90
N ASP A 8 8.60 1.09 -6.06
CA ASP A 8 9.20 0.32 -7.15
C ASP A 8 9.61 -1.07 -6.66
N THR A 9 8.80 -1.66 -5.77
CA THR A 9 9.00 -3.03 -5.30
C THR A 9 8.73 -4.03 -6.42
N LYS A 10 9.24 -5.26 -6.27
CA LYS A 10 9.01 -6.34 -7.25
C LYS A 10 7.51 -6.56 -7.57
N PRO A 11 6.59 -6.68 -6.58
CA PRO A 11 5.16 -6.82 -6.87
C PRO A 11 4.57 -5.60 -7.57
N GLU A 12 4.88 -4.38 -7.14
CA GLU A 12 4.42 -3.15 -7.81
C GLU A 12 4.83 -3.13 -9.29
N LEU A 13 6.10 -3.42 -9.58
CA LEU A 13 6.62 -3.44 -10.95
C LEU A 13 5.95 -4.53 -11.81
N ALA A 14 5.66 -5.69 -11.23
CA ALA A 14 4.95 -6.77 -11.92
C ALA A 14 3.53 -6.35 -12.30
N ILE A 15 2.77 -5.78 -11.35
CA ILE A 15 1.41 -5.28 -11.59
C ILE A 15 1.42 -4.17 -12.65
N ARG A 16 2.33 -3.19 -12.52
CA ARG A 16 2.50 -2.10 -13.48
C ARG A 16 2.73 -2.62 -14.91
N ARG A 17 3.63 -3.59 -15.09
CA ARG A 17 3.88 -4.21 -16.40
C ARG A 17 2.62 -4.83 -16.98
N ILE A 18 1.85 -5.57 -16.18
CA ILE A 18 0.59 -6.19 -16.61
C ILE A 18 -0.44 -5.14 -17.02
N LEU A 19 -0.64 -4.09 -16.21
CA LEU A 19 -1.59 -3.02 -16.50
C LEU A 19 -1.20 -2.27 -17.79
N HIS A 20 0.08 -1.94 -17.95
CA HIS A 20 0.58 -1.28 -19.16
C HIS A 20 0.42 -2.17 -20.41
N ALA A 21 0.72 -3.46 -20.30
CA ALA A 21 0.53 -4.42 -21.40
C ALA A 21 -0.94 -4.54 -21.83
N ARG A 22 -1.88 -4.32 -20.89
CA ARG A 22 -3.33 -4.24 -21.16
C ARG A 22 -3.80 -2.89 -21.69
N GLY A 23 -2.89 -1.95 -21.98
CA GLY A 23 -3.21 -0.63 -22.51
C GLY A 23 -3.74 0.36 -21.47
N LEU A 24 -3.76 -0.01 -20.18
CA LEU A 24 -4.26 0.86 -19.12
C LEU A 24 -3.22 1.94 -18.79
N ARG A 25 -3.69 3.18 -18.67
CA ARG A 25 -2.87 4.33 -18.28
C ARG A 25 -3.21 4.73 -16.86
N TYR A 26 -2.17 4.85 -16.03
CA TYR A 26 -2.28 5.17 -14.61
C TYR A 26 -1.13 6.08 -14.18
N ARG A 27 -1.29 6.71 -13.03
CA ARG A 27 -0.22 7.41 -12.31
C ARG A 27 0.29 6.51 -11.19
N THR A 28 1.53 6.73 -10.76
CA THR A 28 2.16 5.95 -9.68
C THR A 28 2.70 6.87 -8.59
N ASP A 29 2.62 6.43 -7.34
CA ASP A 29 3.14 7.19 -6.18
C ASP A 29 2.55 8.62 -6.13
N VAL A 30 1.22 8.71 -6.31
CA VAL A 30 0.49 9.98 -6.25
C VAL A 30 -0.63 9.91 -5.22
N ARG A 31 -1.01 11.09 -4.70
CA ARG A 31 -2.18 11.20 -3.84
C ARG A 31 -3.44 11.01 -4.69
N PRO A 32 -4.29 10.02 -4.37
CA PRO A 32 -5.56 9.83 -5.07
C PRO A 32 -6.57 10.94 -4.73
N ASP A 33 -6.52 11.47 -3.51
CA ASP A 33 -7.33 12.60 -3.07
C ASP A 33 -6.45 13.68 -2.38
N ARG A 34 -6.84 14.95 -2.46
CA ARG A 34 -6.08 16.07 -1.87
C ARG A 34 -6.22 16.16 -0.35
N SER A 35 -7.34 15.68 0.20
CA SER A 35 -7.61 15.64 1.63
C SER A 35 -6.69 14.67 2.38
N ILE A 36 -6.17 13.65 1.67
CA ILE A 36 -5.27 12.68 2.27
C ILE A 36 -3.81 13.00 2.02
N ARG A 37 -2.97 12.76 3.03
CA ARG A 37 -1.50 12.84 2.92
C ARG A 37 -0.85 11.48 2.60
N ARG A 38 -1.62 10.53 2.05
CA ARG A 38 -1.15 9.19 1.67
C ARG A 38 -1.07 9.07 0.16
N HIS A 39 -0.09 8.32 -0.32
CA HIS A 39 0.14 8.07 -1.73
C HIS A 39 -0.32 6.65 -2.04
N ALA A 40 -1.03 6.48 -3.16
CA ALA A 40 -1.38 5.16 -3.69
C ALA A 40 -0.33 4.72 -4.71
N ASP A 41 -0.11 3.41 -4.81
CA ASP A 41 0.87 2.83 -5.72
C ASP A 41 0.46 3.03 -7.18
N ILE A 42 -0.83 2.87 -7.46
CA ILE A 42 -1.42 3.02 -8.79
C ILE A 42 -2.72 3.82 -8.67
N VAL A 43 -2.87 4.86 -9.50
CA VAL A 43 -4.07 5.71 -9.52
C VAL A 43 -4.60 5.86 -10.94
N PHE A 44 -5.87 5.50 -11.12
CA PHE A 44 -6.64 5.73 -12.34
C PHE A 44 -7.52 6.97 -12.15
N THR A 45 -6.98 8.15 -12.47
CA THR A 45 -7.66 9.43 -12.20
C THR A 45 -9.01 9.57 -12.89
N LYS A 46 -9.15 9.04 -14.13
CA LYS A 46 -10.42 9.08 -14.87
C LYS A 46 -11.47 8.14 -14.29
N ALA A 47 -11.06 6.97 -13.80
CA ALA A 47 -11.95 5.96 -13.23
C ALA A 47 -12.21 6.19 -11.73
N LYS A 48 -11.50 7.14 -11.10
CA LYS A 48 -11.52 7.38 -9.65
C LYS A 48 -11.20 6.11 -8.83
N ILE A 49 -10.22 5.34 -9.30
CA ILE A 49 -9.76 4.12 -8.63
C ILE A 49 -8.33 4.34 -8.12
N ALA A 50 -8.11 4.07 -6.83
CA ALA A 50 -6.80 3.95 -6.21
C ALA A 50 -6.53 2.48 -5.90
N VAL A 51 -5.30 2.02 -6.16
CA VAL A 51 -4.86 0.65 -5.87
C VAL A 51 -3.62 0.73 -5.01
N PHE A 52 -3.66 -0.01 -3.89
CA PHE A 52 -2.59 -0.16 -2.91
C PHE A 52 -2.03 -1.59 -3.00
N VAL A 53 -0.71 -1.73 -2.96
CA VAL A 53 0.02 -2.99 -3.07
C VAL A 53 0.67 -3.28 -1.71
N ASP A 54 -0.15 -3.73 -0.78
CA ASP A 54 0.22 -3.88 0.61
C ASP A 54 1.01 -5.17 0.87
N GLY A 55 2.21 -5.03 1.43
CA GLY A 55 3.03 -6.16 1.82
C GLY A 55 2.49 -6.83 3.09
N CYS A 56 2.24 -8.15 3.04
CA CYS A 56 1.62 -8.89 4.16
C CYS A 56 2.27 -8.66 5.53
N PHE A 57 3.61 -8.58 5.58
CA PHE A 57 4.33 -8.32 6.82
C PHE A 57 4.03 -6.94 7.40
N TRP A 58 3.96 -5.90 6.56
CA TRP A 58 3.84 -4.51 7.00
C TRP A 58 2.42 -4.13 7.41
N HIS A 59 1.43 -4.80 6.85
CA HIS A 59 0.01 -4.50 7.06
C HIS A 59 -0.70 -5.57 7.92
N GLY A 60 0.05 -6.52 8.48
CA GLY A 60 -0.50 -7.53 9.38
C GLY A 60 -1.55 -8.42 8.72
N CYS A 61 -1.28 -8.92 7.51
CA CYS A 61 -2.20 -9.79 6.79
C CYS A 61 -2.63 -11.01 7.63
N PRO A 62 -3.93 -11.28 7.79
CA PRO A 62 -4.42 -12.33 8.69
C PRO A 62 -3.97 -13.75 8.29
N GLU A 63 -3.65 -13.98 7.02
CA GLU A 63 -3.26 -15.29 6.50
C GLU A 63 -1.75 -15.55 6.56
N HIS A 64 -0.93 -14.52 6.36
CA HIS A 64 0.51 -14.68 6.11
C HIS A 64 1.39 -13.94 7.13
N PHE A 65 0.82 -13.10 7.99
CA PHE A 65 1.59 -12.34 8.96
C PHE A 65 2.10 -13.23 10.08
N ILE A 66 3.42 -13.22 10.28
CA ILE A 66 4.08 -13.89 11.39
C ILE A 66 4.75 -12.81 12.24
N PRO A 67 4.31 -12.61 13.50
CA PRO A 67 4.88 -11.58 14.36
C PRO A 67 6.35 -11.87 14.66
N PRO A 68 7.24 -10.88 14.55
CA PRO A 68 8.66 -11.07 14.84
C PRO A 68 8.88 -11.26 16.35
N LYS A 69 9.71 -12.25 16.70
CA LYS A 69 10.05 -12.54 18.10
C LYS A 69 10.93 -11.47 18.76
N ALA A 70 11.80 -10.83 17.98
CA ALA A 70 12.66 -9.76 18.47
C ALA A 70 11.95 -8.41 18.39
N ASN A 71 12.03 -7.61 19.46
CA ASN A 71 11.34 -6.31 19.59
C ASN A 71 9.83 -6.43 19.35
N ALA A 72 9.20 -7.47 19.89
CA ALA A 72 7.80 -7.81 19.63
C ALA A 72 6.86 -6.63 19.89
N ASP A 73 7.01 -5.93 21.01
CA ASP A 73 6.16 -4.78 21.37
C ASP A 73 6.26 -3.63 20.37
N TYR A 74 7.49 -3.30 19.95
CA TYR A 74 7.73 -2.28 18.92
C TYR A 74 7.04 -2.65 17.60
N TRP A 75 7.17 -3.91 17.19
CA TRP A 75 6.56 -4.36 15.95
C TRP A 75 5.05 -4.45 16.04
N ALA A 76 4.49 -4.90 17.17
CA ALA A 76 3.04 -4.92 17.39
C ALA A 76 2.44 -3.52 17.25
N GLN A 77 2.97 -2.53 17.97
CA GLN A 77 2.52 -1.14 17.88
C GLN A 77 2.68 -0.56 16.47
N LYS A 78 3.78 -0.90 15.79
CA LYS A 78 4.04 -0.42 14.42
C LYS A 78 3.06 -0.98 13.41
N ILE A 79 2.75 -2.28 13.49
CA ILE A 79 1.82 -2.94 12.58
C ILE A 79 0.39 -2.46 12.85
N GLU A 80 -0.02 -2.35 14.11
CA GLU A 80 -1.31 -1.77 14.49
C GLU A 80 -1.47 -0.35 13.93
N GLY A 81 -0.45 0.51 14.09
CA GLY A 81 -0.47 1.86 13.53
C GLY A 81 -0.47 1.92 12.00
N ASN A 82 0.01 0.88 11.30
CA ASN A 82 -0.16 0.75 9.85
C ASN A 82 -1.62 0.40 9.52
N GLN A 83 -2.17 -0.64 10.16
CA GLN A 83 -3.55 -1.08 9.93
C GLN A 83 -4.58 0.02 10.19
N MET A 84 -4.41 0.81 11.25
CA MET A 84 -5.26 1.97 11.53
C MET A 84 -5.21 3.01 10.41
N ARG A 85 -4.02 3.25 9.83
CA ARG A 85 -3.86 4.19 8.71
C ARG A 85 -4.47 3.65 7.42
N ASP A 86 -4.45 2.35 7.21
CA ASP A 86 -5.07 1.71 6.05
C ASP A 86 -6.59 1.80 6.15
N ALA A 87 -7.17 1.54 7.33
CA ALA A 87 -8.59 1.71 7.60
C ALA A 87 -9.05 3.15 7.35
N ASP A 88 -8.37 4.13 7.95
CA ASP A 88 -8.67 5.56 7.72
C ASP A 88 -8.53 5.97 6.24
N THR A 89 -7.58 5.38 5.51
CA THR A 89 -7.42 5.65 4.07
C THR A 89 -8.58 5.05 3.27
N ASN A 90 -9.03 3.84 3.61
CA ASN A 90 -10.19 3.21 2.97
C ASN A 90 -11.46 4.01 3.22
N ASP A 91 -11.71 4.43 4.46
CA ASP A 91 -12.89 5.23 4.81
C ASP A 91 -12.95 6.53 3.99
N VAL A 92 -11.83 7.27 3.92
CA VAL A 92 -11.79 8.54 3.17
C VAL A 92 -11.95 8.36 1.66
N LEU A 93 -11.49 7.24 1.09
CA LEU A 93 -11.55 7.00 -0.36
C LEU A 93 -12.84 6.30 -0.82
N THR A 94 -13.62 5.75 0.11
CA THR A 94 -14.89 5.06 -0.17
C THR A 94 -16.13 5.87 0.23
N ALA A 95 -15.95 6.94 1.01
CA ALA A 95 -16.99 7.92 1.33
C ALA A 95 -17.42 8.73 0.10
#